data_AF-A0A973FQN9-F1
#
_entry.id   AF-A0A973FQN9-F1
#
_cell.length_a   1.000
_cell.length_b   1.000
_cell.length_c   1.000
_cell.angle_alpha   90.00
_cell.angle_beta   90.00
_cell.angle_gamma   90.00
#
_symmetry.space_group_name_H-M   'P 1'
#
loop_
_entity.id
_entity.type
_entity.pdbx_description
1 polymer ?
#
loop_
_entity_poly.entity_id
_entity_poly.type
_entity_poly.pdbx_seq_one_letter_code
_entity_poly.pdbx_strand_id
1 'polypeptide(L)' 'SYGNLAIQELERGHSGLMVALQNGVYTTVPADMPTLGVKRVNVHELYDAQEYRPHMTHLIGKPMFLY' A
#
# COMPACT_ATOMS: atom_id res chain seq x y z
N SER A 1 9.26 -3.20 -8.76
CA SER A 1 9.40 -2.02 -9.63
C SER A 1 9.23 -0.67 -8.91
N TYR A 2 9.03 -0.62 -7.59
CA TYR A 2 8.90 0.65 -6.87
C TYR A 2 10.17 1.51 -6.91
N GLY A 3 11.34 0.89 -6.73
CA GLY A 3 12.63 1.59 -6.73
C GLY A 3 12.96 2.29 -8.05
N ASN A 4 12.62 1.68 -9.19
CA ASN A 4 12.91 2.27 -10.50
C ASN A 4 12.13 3.57 -10.71
N LEU A 5 10.84 3.60 -10.37
CA LEU A 5 10.04 4.82 -10.45
C LEU A 5 10.54 5.86 -9.45
N ALA A 6 10.95 5.45 -8.24
CA ALA A 6 11.55 6.37 -7.27
C ALA A 6 12.85 7.01 -7.81
N ILE A 7 13.71 6.23 -8.46
CA ILE A 7 14.93 6.75 -9.10
C ILE A 7 14.59 7.73 -10.22
N GLN A 8 13.61 7.43 -11.08
CA GLN A 8 13.17 8.34 -12.14
C GLN A 8 12.67 9.69 -11.60
N GLU A 9 11.96 9.70 -10.48
CA GLU A 9 11.52 10.94 -9.84
C GLU A 9 12.70 11.72 -9.23
N LEU A 10 13.68 11.04 -8.67
CA LEU A 10 14.92 11.68 -8.19
C LEU A 10 15.72 12.29 -9.35
N GLU A 11 15.84 11.59 -10.48
CA GLU A 11 16.49 12.10 -11.70
C GLU A 11 15.75 13.33 -12.26
N ARG A 12 14.43 13.41 -12.07
CA ARG A 12 13.60 14.60 -12.41
C ARG A 12 13.74 15.74 -11.40
N GLY A 13 14.49 15.56 -10.31
CA GLY A 13 14.66 16.55 -9.25
C GLY A 13 13.50 16.61 -8.25
N HIS A 14 12.56 15.67 -8.31
CA HIS A 14 11.46 15.60 -7.36
C HIS A 14 11.90 14.90 -6.08
N SER A 15 11.54 15.48 -4.93
CA SER A 15 11.82 14.93 -3.60
C SER A 15 10.58 15.09 -2.70
N GLY A 16 10.56 14.38 -1.57
CA GLY A 16 9.40 14.37 -0.67
C GLY A 16 8.20 13.57 -1.19
N LEU A 17 8.41 12.69 -2.17
CA LEU A 17 7.40 11.81 -2.74
C LEU A 17 7.65 10.34 -2.34
N MET A 18 6.57 9.57 -2.30
CA MET A 18 6.55 8.12 -2.10
C MET A 18 5.88 7.46 -3.29
N VAL A 19 6.46 6.37 -3.78
CA VAL A 19 5.84 5.57 -4.84
C VAL A 19 4.72 4.73 -4.23
N ALA A 20 3.55 4.76 -4.85
CA ALA A 20 2.36 4.02 -4.44
C ALA A 20 1.78 3.21 -5.61
N LEU A 21 0.96 2.21 -5.29
CA LEU A 21 0.13 1.49 -6.25
C LEU A 21 -1.34 1.82 -5.95
N GLN A 22 -2.05 2.35 -6.94
CA GLN A 22 -3.48 2.65 -6.83
C GLN A 22 -4.18 2.09 -8.05
N ASN A 23 -5.26 1.32 -7.86
CA ASN A 23 -6.03 0.70 -8.95
C ASN A 23 -5.16 -0.08 -9.97
N GLY A 24 -4.08 -0.72 -9.50
CA GLY A 24 -3.19 -1.52 -10.35
C GLY A 24 -2.16 -0.70 -11.15
N VAL A 25 -2.09 0.62 -10.97
CA VAL A 25 -1.10 1.49 -11.63
C VAL A 25 -0.16 2.15 -10.62
N TYR A 26 1.11 2.31 -11.01
CA TYR A 26 2.10 3.01 -10.21
C TYR A 26 1.86 4.52 -10.25
N THR A 27 1.96 5.17 -9.11
CA THR A 27 1.80 6.62 -8.94
C THR A 27 2.74 7.15 -7.84
N THR A 28 2.77 8.45 -7.64
CA THR A 28 3.49 9.12 -6.55
C THR A 28 2.51 9.88 -5.65
N VAL A 29 2.78 9.87 -4.35
CA VAL A 29 2.03 10.62 -3.33
C VAL A 29 3.01 11.35 -2.41
N PRO A 30 2.59 12.38 -1.64
CA PRO A 30 3.44 12.98 -0.62
C PRO A 30 3.98 11.94 0.36
N ALA A 31 5.25 12.05 0.74
CA ALA A 31 5.92 11.06 1.59
C ALA A 31 5.38 11.05 3.03
N ASP A 32 4.77 12.14 3.49
CA ASP A 32 4.10 12.27 4.78
C ASP A 32 2.68 11.67 4.79
N MET A 33 2.10 11.36 3.63
CA MET A 33 0.74 10.82 3.53
C MET A 33 0.45 9.64 4.48
N PRO A 34 1.36 8.66 4.71
CA PRO A 34 1.10 7.57 5.64
C PRO A 34 0.97 7.98 7.10
N THR A 35 1.50 9.14 7.49
CA THR A 35 1.43 9.64 8.88
C THR A 35 0.21 10.53 9.11
N LEU A 36 -0.47 10.98 8.04
CA LEU A 36 -1.65 11.85 8.12
C LEU A 36 -2.91 11.15 8.70
N GLY A 37 -2.85 9.84 8.96
CA GLY A 37 -3.96 9.12 9.56
C GLY A 37 -3.62 7.70 10.00
N VAL A 38 -4.44 7.15 10.88
CA VAL A 38 -4.30 5.77 11.34
C VAL A 38 -5.02 4.85 10.36
N LYS A 39 -4.26 4.03 9.63
CA LYS A 39 -4.81 2.91 8.85
C LYS A 39 -5.03 1.73 9.80
N ARG A 40 -6.26 1.22 9.89
CA ARG A 40 -6.61 0.11 10.79
C ARG A 40 -6.94 -1.14 9.98
N VAL A 41 -6.30 -2.25 10.36
CA VAL A 41 -6.60 -3.59 9.87
C VAL A 41 -7.66 -4.26 10.71
N ASN A 42 -8.67 -4.84 10.07
CA ASN A 42 -9.54 -5.80 10.75
C ASN A 42 -8.86 -7.17 10.76
N VAL A 43 -7.98 -7.39 11.73
CA VAL A 43 -7.20 -8.63 11.84
C VAL A 43 -8.14 -9.84 11.90
N HIS A 44 -9.18 -9.81 12.74
CA HIS A 44 -10.10 -10.95 12.88
C HIS A 44 -10.77 -11.32 11.55
N GLU A 45 -11.15 -10.34 10.73
CA GLU A 45 -11.83 -10.62 9.47
C GLU A 45 -10.87 -11.03 8.35
N LEU A 46 -9.64 -10.53 8.37
CA LEU A 46 -8.73 -10.64 7.24
C LEU A 46 -7.55 -11.58 7.47
N TYR A 47 -7.20 -11.89 8.73
CA TYR A 47 -6.00 -12.64 9.09
C TYR A 47 -6.20 -13.59 10.28
N ASP A 48 -5.58 -14.76 10.20
CA ASP A 48 -5.24 -15.56 11.37
C ASP A 48 -4.08 -14.87 12.12
N ALA A 49 -4.34 -14.38 13.33
CA ALA A 49 -3.35 -13.65 14.13
C ALA A 49 -2.19 -14.53 14.62
N GLN A 50 -2.37 -15.85 14.73
CA GLN A 50 -1.34 -16.79 15.18
C GLN A 50 -0.41 -17.17 14.03
N GLU A 51 -0.98 -17.45 12.85
CA GLU A 51 -0.19 -17.88 11.69
C GLU A 51 0.19 -16.74 10.73
N TYR A 52 -0.32 -15.52 10.96
CA TYR A 52 -0.17 -14.36 10.07
C TYR A 52 -0.61 -14.65 8.62
N ARG A 53 -1.67 -15.47 8.48
CA ARG A 53 -2.19 -15.91 7.17
C ARG A 53 -3.50 -15.23 6.83
N PRO A 54 -3.70 -14.83 5.57
CA PRO A 54 -4.93 -14.18 5.16
C PRO A 54 -6.10 -15.17 5.09
N HIS A 55 -7.30 -14.74 5.47
CA HIS A 55 -8.53 -15.49 5.24
C HIS A 55 -8.92 -15.40 3.76
N MET A 56 -8.92 -16.53 3.05
CA MET A 56 -9.22 -16.59 1.60
C MET A 56 -10.71 -16.78 1.28
N THR A 57 -11.61 -16.39 2.18
CA THR A 57 -13.06 -16.49 1.99
C THR A 57 -13.68 -15.14 1.60
N HIS A 58 -14.71 -15.16 0.76
CA HIS A 58 -15.46 -13.96 0.33
C HIS A 58 -14.58 -12.81 -0.22
N LEU A 59 -13.71 -13.12 -1.18
CA LEU A 59 -12.78 -12.16 -1.79
C LEU A 59 -13.48 -11.07 -2.63
N ILE A 60 -14.72 -11.30 -3.07
CA ILE A 60 -15.47 -10.32 -3.87
C ILE A 60 -15.74 -9.08 -3.01
N GLY A 61 -15.28 -7.92 -3.49
CA GLY A 61 -15.43 -6.64 -2.81
C GLY A 61 -14.38 -6.34 -1.73
N LYS A 62 -13.49 -7.31 -1.41
CA LYS A 62 -12.36 -7.07 -0.51
C LYS A 62 -11.19 -6.43 -1.26
N PRO A 63 -10.44 -5.52 -0.62
CA PRO A 63 -9.27 -4.91 -1.24
C PRO A 63 -8.19 -5.96 -1.54
N MET A 64 -7.45 -5.74 -2.62
CA MET A 64 -6.35 -6.63 -3.05
C MET A 64 -5.24 -6.71 -1.99
N PHE A 65 -5.10 -5.66 -1.19
CA PHE A 65 -4.28 -5.64 0.02
C PHE A 65 -5.21 -5.65 1.22
N LEU A 66 -5.04 -6.65 2.07
CA LEU A 66 -5.79 -6.78 3.31
C LEU A 66 -5.18 -5.78 4.31
N TYR A 67 -5.74 -4.58 4.35
CA TYR A 67 -5.28 -3.50 5.23
C TYR A 67 -5.90 -3.56 6.60
#